data_AF-A0A5B7DU95-F1
#
_entry.id   AF-A0A5B7DU95-F1
#
_cell.length_a   1.000
_cell.length_b   1.000
_cell.length_c   1.000
_cell.angle_alpha   90.00
_cell.angle_beta   90.00
_cell.angle_gamma   90.00
#
_symmetry.space_group_name_H-M   'P 1'
#
loop_
_entity.id
_entity.type
_entity.pdbx_description
1 polymer ?
#
loop_
_entity_poly.entity_id
_entity_poly.type
_entity_poly.pdbx_seq_one_letter_code
_entity_poly.pdbx_strand_id
1 'polypeptide(L)' 'MPADTSLGPDGSLLPGPQAGVLASYRSKIIAVIGSHNGWDQVVKFAEAILVQEFPRVCTLHKGVEVFRASGALVVPS' A
#
# COMPACT_ATOMS: atom_id res chain seq x y z
N MET A 1 19.10 3.77 -0.54
CA MET A 1 18.29 4.77 -1.26
C MET A 1 17.02 4.95 -0.44
N PRO A 2 16.57 6.19 -0.13
CA PRO A 2 15.24 6.35 0.45
C PRO A 2 14.23 5.74 -0.53
N ALA A 3 13.19 5.09 -0.04
CA ALA A 3 12.13 4.59 -0.91
C ALA A 3 11.54 5.78 -1.66
N ASP A 4 11.75 5.85 -2.97
CA ASP A 4 11.08 6.81 -3.83
C ASP A 4 9.58 6.68 -3.57
N THR A 5 8.98 7.74 -3.03
CA THR A 5 7.54 7.77 -2.75
C THR A 5 6.80 7.47 -4.05
N SER A 6 5.90 6.49 -4.02
CA SER A 6 5.07 6.13 -5.18
C SER A 6 4.00 7.17 -5.50
N LEU A 7 3.82 8.18 -4.64
CA LEU A 7 2.93 9.30 -4.84
C LEU A 7 3.70 10.58 -5.14
N GLY A 8 3.19 11.34 -6.11
CA GLY A 8 3.59 12.70 -6.38
C GLY A 8 3.12 13.66 -5.29
N PRO A 9 3.58 14.92 -5.31
CA PRO A 9 3.17 15.95 -4.35
C PRO A 9 1.67 16.29 -4.42
N ASP A 10 1.02 15.96 -5.54
CA ASP A 10 -0.41 16.09 -5.79
C ASP A 10 -1.22 14.85 -5.35
N GLY A 11 -0.56 13.81 -4.82
CA GLY A 11 -1.19 12.55 -4.47
C GLY A 11 -1.49 11.64 -5.66
N SER A 12 -1.01 11.97 -6.87
CA SER A 12 -1.11 11.08 -8.03
C SER A 12 -0.08 9.95 -7.95
N LEU A 13 -0.37 8.79 -8.54
CA LEU A 13 0.64 7.73 -8.66
C LEU A 13 1.70 8.15 -9.68
N LEU A 14 2.97 8.12 -9.27
CA LEU A 14 4.07 8.39 -10.18
C LEU A 14 4.21 7.26 -11.20
N PRO A 15 4.48 7.58 -12.49
CA PRO A 15 4.70 6.55 -13.50
C PRO A 15 5.98 5.77 -13.20
N GLY A 16 5.91 4.45 -13.31
CA GLY A 16 7.04 3.56 -13.07
C GLY A 16 6.67 2.09 -13.19
N PRO A 17 7.64 1.17 -13.11
CA PRO A 17 7.40 -0.27 -13.21
C PRO A 17 6.37 -0.76 -12.18
N GLN A 18 6.44 -0.24 -10.95
CA GLN A 18 5.51 -0.60 -9.87
C GLN A 18 4.08 -0.10 -10.15
N ALA A 19 3.93 1.07 -10.76
CA ALA A 19 2.63 1.59 -11.16
C ALA A 19 1.98 0.72 -12.26
N GLY A 20 2.77 0.20 -13.20
CA GLY A 20 2.28 -0.75 -14.21
C GLY A 20 1.79 -2.06 -13.61
N VAL A 21 2.51 -2.60 -12.61
CA VAL A 21 2.06 -3.78 -11.85
C VAL A 21 0.77 -3.47 -11.11
N LEU A 22 0.69 -2.34 -10.40
CA LEU A 22 -0.51 -1.94 -9.68
C LEU A 22 -1.72 -1.82 -10.64
N ALA A 23 -1.54 -1.18 -11.80
CA ALA A 23 -2.57 -1.05 -12.84
C ALA A 23 -3.11 -2.40 -13.33
N SER A 24 -2.26 -3.44 -13.40
CA SER A 24 -2.70 -4.79 -13.76
C SER A 24 -3.66 -5.43 -12.74
N TYR A 25 -3.76 -4.87 -11.53
CA TYR A 25 -4.63 -5.32 -10.45
C TYR A 25 -5.90 -4.49 -10.28
N ARG A 26 -6.24 -3.59 -11.21
CA ARG A 26 -7.39 -2.66 -11.10
C ARG A 26 -8.73 -3.34 -10.78
N SER A 27 -8.95 -4.58 -11.24
CA SER A 27 -10.17 -5.35 -10.99
C SER A 27 -10.13 -6.23 -9.73
N LYS A 28 -8.96 -6.32 -9.06
CA LYS A 28 -8.74 -7.17 -7.89
C LYS A 28 -8.95 -6.39 -6.59
N ILE A 29 -9.05 -7.12 -5.47
CA ILE A 29 -8.96 -6.51 -4.14
C ILE A 29 -7.50 -6.17 -3.88
N ILE A 30 -7.24 -4.93 -3.48
CA ILE A 30 -5.91 -4.43 -3.14
C ILE A 30 -5.89 -4.13 -1.65
N ALA A 31 -5.04 -4.83 -0.91
CA ALA A 31 -4.78 -4.55 0.50
C ALA A 31 -3.50 -3.70 0.61
N VAL A 32 -3.61 -2.50 1.16
CA VAL A 32 -2.46 -1.66 1.49
C VAL A 32 -2.02 -1.97 2.92
N ILE A 33 -0.76 -2.37 3.06
CA ILE A 33 -0.20 -2.88 4.32
C ILE A 33 1.09 -2.14 4.60
N GLY A 34 1.20 -1.60 5.82
CA GLY A 34 2.43 -0.97 6.30
C GLY A 34 2.67 -1.27 7.77
N SER A 35 3.70 -0.62 8.33
CA SER A 35 3.95 -0.67 9.76
C SER A 35 2.84 0.04 10.52
N HIS A 36 2.54 -0.43 11.73
CA HIS A 36 1.62 0.23 12.66
C HIS A 36 2.00 1.70 12.89
N ASN A 37 3.29 2.03 12.96
CA ASN A 37 3.78 3.38 13.20
C ASN A 37 3.62 4.31 11.98
N GLY A 38 3.33 3.75 10.80
CA GLY A 38 3.12 4.49 9.55
C GLY A 38 1.66 4.51 9.09
N TRP A 39 0.71 4.27 10.00
CA TRP A 39 -0.70 4.08 9.64
C TRP A 39 -1.30 5.21 8.80
N ASP A 40 -1.00 6.47 9.12
CA ASP A 40 -1.49 7.62 8.35
C ASP A 40 -1.01 7.60 6.89
N GLN A 41 0.21 7.11 6.63
CA GLN A 41 0.74 6.99 5.28
C GLN A 41 0.06 5.84 4.52
N VAL A 42 -0.24 4.74 5.20
CA VAL A 42 -1.00 3.60 4.63
C VAL A 42 -2.38 4.05 4.20
N VAL A 43 -3.09 4.79 5.06
CA VAL A 43 -4.43 5.32 4.77
C VAL A 43 -4.38 6.32 3.63
N LYS A 44 -3.47 7.30 3.67
CA LYS A 44 -3.30 8.29 2.57
C LYS A 44 -3.02 7.63 1.23
N PHE A 45 -2.18 6.58 1.22
CA PHE A 45 -1.91 5.84 0.00
C PHE A 45 -3.14 5.09 -0.51
N ALA A 46 -3.88 4.42 0.38
CA ALA A 46 -5.12 3.73 0.04
C ALA A 46 -6.16 4.67 -0.56
N GLU A 47 -6.34 5.86 0.03
CA GLU A 47 -7.23 6.90 -0.49
C GLU A 47 -6.76 7.42 -1.85
N ALA A 48 -5.47 7.68 -2.00
CA ALA A 48 -4.89 8.17 -3.25
C ALA A 48 -5.10 7.21 -4.43
N ILE A 49 -5.00 5.90 -4.20
CA ILE A 49 -5.26 4.92 -5.27
C ILE A 49 -6.76 4.70 -5.48
N LEU A 50 -7.58 4.81 -4.43
CA LEU A 50 -9.05 4.72 -4.55
C LEU A 50 -9.59 5.77 -5.54
N VAL A 51 -9.09 7.01 -5.46
CA VAL A 51 -9.48 8.10 -6.38
C VAL A 51 -8.91 7.94 -7.80
N GLN A 52 -7.95 7.03 -8.02
CA GLN A 52 -7.33 6.74 -9.32
C GLN A 52 -7.92 5.48 -9.98
N GLU A 53 -9.21 5.24 -9.74
CA GLU A 53 -10.02 4.12 -10.22
C GLU A 53 -9.52 2.72 -9.83
N PHE A 54 -9.01 2.60 -8.60
CA PHE A 54 -8.86 1.30 -7.93
C PHE A 54 -10.01 1.11 -6.92
N PRO A 55 -11.21 0.67 -7.35
CA PRO A 55 -12.43 0.76 -6.53
C PRO A 55 -12.49 -0.22 -5.35
N ARG A 56 -11.55 -1.18 -5.26
CA ARG A 56 -11.56 -2.28 -4.29
C ARG A 56 -10.31 -2.25 -3.42
N VAL A 57 -10.20 -1.21 -2.60
CA VAL A 57 -9.02 -0.97 -1.74
C VAL A 57 -9.40 -1.11 -0.28
N CYS A 58 -8.56 -1.77 0.50
CA CYS A 58 -8.68 -1.84 1.96
C CYS A 58 -7.32 -1.74 2.63
N THR A 59 -7.33 -1.50 3.94
CA THR A 59 -6.14 -1.51 4.79
C THR A 59 -6.23 -2.64 5.79
N LEU A 60 -5.07 -3.19 6.20
CA LEU A 60 -5.04 -4.24 7.22
C LEU A 60 -4.89 -3.62 8.62
N HIS A 61 -5.89 -3.82 9.47
CA HIS A 61 -5.83 -3.37 10.86
C HIS A 61 -4.61 -3.97 11.58
N LYS A 62 -3.87 -3.16 12.35
CA LYS A 62 -2.55 -3.48 12.96
C LYS A 62 -1.40 -3.72 11.96
N GLY A 63 -1.63 -3.58 10.66
CA GLY A 63 -0.60 -3.62 9.63
C GLY A 63 0.17 -4.95 9.59
N VAL A 64 1.48 -4.87 9.31
CA VAL A 64 2.37 -6.04 9.18
C VAL A 64 2.44 -6.89 10.45
N GLU A 65 2.19 -6.30 11.63
CA GLU A 65 2.25 -7.02 12.91
C GLU A 65 1.25 -8.17 13.00
N VAL A 66 0.13 -8.13 12.27
CA VAL A 66 -0.81 -9.26 12.18
C VAL A 66 -0.14 -10.50 11.57
N PHE A 67 0.71 -10.32 10.56
CA PHE A 67 1.40 -11.45 9.93
C PHE A 67 2.51 -12.01 10.82
N ARG A 68 3.16 -11.16 11.62
CA ARG A 68 4.14 -11.61 12.62
C ARG A 68 3.47 -12.43 13.71
N ALA A 69 2.37 -11.93 14.27
CA ALA A 69 1.62 -12.61 15.34
C ALA A 69 1.00 -13.94 14.88
N SER A 70 0.61 -14.05 13.61
CA SER A 70 0.06 -15.29 13.04
C SER A 70 1.13 -16.29 12.57
N GLY A 71 2.42 -15.92 12.55
CA GLY A 71 3.49 -16.73 11.98
C GLY A 71 3.47 -16.79 10.44
N ALA A 72 2.60 -16.03 9.77
CA ALA A 72 2.51 -15.97 8.31
C ALA A 72 3.67 -15.23 7.66
N LEU A 73 4.38 -14.39 8.42
CA LEU A 73 5.56 -13.66 7.96
C LEU A 73 6.64 -13.65 9.04
N VAL A 74 7.84 -14.11 8.67
CA VAL A 74 9.04 -14.01 9.51
C VAL A 74 9.79 -12.75 9.11
N VAL A 75 9.83 -11.77 10.00
CA VAL A 75 10.69 -10.58 9.82
C VAL A 75 12.03 -10.89 10.48
N PRO A 76 13.15 -10.90 9.73
CA PRO A 76 14.49 -11.03 10.31
C PRO A 76 14.75 -9.89 11.31
N SER A 77 15.35 -10.24 12.46
CA SER A 77 15.82 -9.29 13.48
C SER A 77 17.19 -8.73 13.16
#